data_AF-R6WTJ4-F1
#
_entry.id   AF-R6WTJ4-F1
#
_cell.length_a   1.000
_cell.length_b   1.000
_cell.length_c   1.000
_cell.angle_alpha   90.00
_cell.angle_beta   90.00
_cell.angle_gamma   90.00
#
_symmetry.space_group_name_H-M   'P 1'
#
loop_
_entity.id
_entity.type
_entity.pdbx_description
1 polymer ?
#
loop_
_entity_poly.entity_id
_entity_poly.type
_entity_poly.pdbx_seq_one_letter_code
_entity_poly.pdbx_strand_id
1 'polypeptide(L)'
;MWNKPFEKLRRRMTCLYAVIFGALILVIVAAAYTFIWWEILPHEKENLVAQIYHEGEEWVESEEASCSEAAIRSGKMLAYFVDAEGTRVILNQLGQGEAGQEIMQHKADWPKELNTSRLLRMHGANGERYRYLAAVAPVIDADKSWIVLMAKKG
;
A
#
# COMPACT_ATOMS: atom_id res chain seq x y z
N MET A 1 33.51 55.06 -15.40
CA MET A 1 33.80 53.71 -15.96
C MET A 1 33.78 52.57 -14.93
N TRP A 2 33.20 52.76 -13.73
CA TRP A 2 33.16 51.78 -12.64
C TRP A 2 31.99 50.77 -12.69
N ASN A 3 31.03 50.92 -13.61
CA ASN A 3 29.83 50.07 -13.64
C ASN A 3 30.09 48.64 -14.14
N LYS A 4 30.98 48.45 -15.12
CA LYS A 4 31.26 47.13 -15.73
C LYS A 4 31.82 46.09 -14.74
N PRO A 5 32.83 46.40 -13.89
CA PRO A 5 33.34 45.42 -12.92
C PRO A 5 32.32 45.12 -11.81
N PHE A 6 31.54 46.11 -11.37
CA PHE A 6 30.51 45.92 -10.35
C PHE A 6 29.34 45.06 -10.84
N GLU A 7 28.87 45.27 -12.08
CA GLU A 7 27.83 44.43 -12.70
C GLU A 7 28.30 42.98 -12.89
N LYS A 8 29.57 42.78 -13.28
CA LYS A 8 30.16 41.44 -13.43
C LYS A 8 30.26 40.72 -12.09
N LEU A 9 30.63 41.44 -11.02
CA LEU A 9 30.67 40.89 -9.66
C LEU A 9 29.26 40.55 -9.15
N ARG A 10 28.30 41.48 -9.33
CA ARG A 10 26.89 41.25 -8.97
C ARG A 10 26.32 40.02 -9.67
N ARG A 11 26.54 39.87 -10.98
CA ARG A 11 26.05 38.71 -11.73
C ARG A 11 26.65 37.39 -11.23
N ARG A 12 27.95 37.38 -10.88
CA ARG A 12 28.61 36.19 -10.32
C ARG A 12 28.02 35.82 -8.96
N MET A 13 27.83 36.80 -8.08
CA MET A 13 27.22 36.59 -6.76
C MET A 13 25.78 36.07 -6.91
N THR A 14 24.98 36.68 -7.80
CA THR A 14 23.61 36.21 -8.06
C THR A 14 23.57 34.78 -8.60
N CYS A 15 24.43 34.42 -9.55
CA CYS A 15 24.53 33.03 -10.02
C CYS A 15 24.95 32.08 -8.91
N LEU A 16 25.94 32.45 -8.09
CA LEU A 16 26.46 31.60 -7.03
C LEU A 16 25.40 31.37 -5.94
N TYR A 17 24.71 32.42 -5.51
CA TYR A 17 23.59 32.29 -4.58
C TYR A 17 22.43 31.50 -5.19
N ALA A 18 22.07 31.73 -6.46
CA ALA A 18 21.01 30.97 -7.13
C ALA A 18 21.32 29.47 -7.18
N VAL A 19 22.57 29.09 -7.44
CA VAL A 19 23.00 27.69 -7.42
C VAL A 19 22.96 27.11 -6.02
N ILE A 20 23.45 27.84 -5.01
CA ILE A 20 23.43 27.37 -3.60
C ILE A 20 21.99 27.19 -3.11
N PHE A 21 21.13 28.19 -3.29
CA PHE A 21 19.74 28.10 -2.87
C PHE A 21 18.98 27.03 -3.66
N GLY A 22 19.21 26.92 -4.96
CA GLY A 22 18.64 25.86 -5.78
C GLY A 22 19.03 24.46 -5.29
N ALA A 23 20.32 24.25 -5.03
CA ALA A 23 20.81 22.98 -4.49
C ALA A 23 20.22 22.69 -3.09
N LEU A 24 20.15 23.69 -2.22
CA LEU A 24 19.61 23.54 -0.87
C LEU A 24 18.12 23.18 -0.89
N ILE A 25 17.33 23.81 -1.76
CA ILE A 25 15.92 23.46 -1.96
C ILE A 25 15.79 22.02 -2.48
N LEU A 26 16.60 21.62 -3.48
CA LEU A 26 16.56 20.26 -4.01
C LEU A 26 16.88 19.21 -2.93
N VAL A 27 17.87 19.48 -2.07
CA VAL A 27 18.22 18.58 -0.96
C VAL A 27 17.07 18.46 0.03
N ILE A 28 16.44 19.57 0.42
CA ILE A 28 15.29 19.56 1.34
C ILE A 28 14.12 18.79 0.74
N VAL A 29 13.78 19.04 -0.54
CA VAL A 29 12.69 18.33 -1.22
C VAL A 29 12.98 16.84 -1.33
N ALA A 30 14.22 16.46 -1.67
CA ALA A 30 14.62 15.05 -1.75
C ALA A 30 14.55 14.37 -0.37
N ALA A 31 15.02 15.05 0.69
CA ALA A 31 14.96 14.52 2.05
C ALA A 31 13.52 14.35 2.53
N ALA A 32 12.66 15.36 2.33
CA ALA A 32 11.24 15.28 2.69
C ALA A 32 10.53 14.16 1.92
N TYR A 33 10.75 14.06 0.61
CA TYR A 33 10.19 12.99 -0.22
C TYR A 33 10.62 11.60 0.27
N THR A 34 11.90 11.44 0.60
CA THR A 34 12.45 10.18 1.11
C THR A 34 11.87 9.83 2.47
N PHE A 35 11.75 10.80 3.38
CA PHE A 35 11.18 10.60 4.71
C PHE A 35 9.71 10.19 4.65
N ILE A 36 8.93 10.88 3.82
CA ILE A 36 7.51 10.54 3.57
C ILE A 36 7.40 9.09 3.09
N TRP A 37 8.22 8.67 2.14
CA TRP A 37 8.19 7.30 1.62
C TRP A 37 8.64 6.26 2.64
N TRP A 38 9.64 6.62 3.45
CA TRP A 38 10.19 5.76 4.50
C TRP A 38 9.18 5.45 5.58
N GLU A 39 8.32 6.40 5.96
CA GLU A 39 7.32 6.19 7.01
C GLU A 39 5.98 5.68 6.50
N ILE A 40 5.50 6.18 5.36
CA ILE A 40 4.17 5.80 4.87
C ILE A 40 4.11 4.31 4.49
N LEU A 41 5.15 3.78 3.83
CA LEU A 41 5.09 2.40 3.35
C LEU A 41 5.09 1.36 4.48
N PRO A 42 5.98 1.43 5.49
CA PRO A 42 5.91 0.54 6.66
C PRO A 42 4.62 0.75 7.45
N HIS A 43 4.18 2.00 7.64
CA HIS A 43 2.96 2.27 8.36
C HIS A 43 1.72 1.69 7.68
N GLU A 44 1.56 1.86 6.36
CA GLU A 44 0.46 1.26 5.60
C GLU A 44 0.51 -0.27 5.65
N LYS A 45 1.71 -0.85 5.64
CA LYS A 45 1.95 -2.30 5.76
C LYS A 45 1.49 -2.86 7.10
N GLU A 46 1.83 -2.19 8.18
CA GLU A 46 1.44 -2.56 9.55
C GLU A 46 -0.05 -2.32 9.77
N ASN A 47 -0.57 -1.20 9.28
CA ASN A 47 -1.98 -0.84 9.40
C ASN A 47 -2.88 -1.84 8.67
N LEU A 48 -2.48 -2.35 7.51
CA LEU A 48 -3.30 -3.37 6.83
C LEU A 48 -3.35 -4.69 7.61
N VAL A 49 -2.28 -5.08 8.31
CA VAL A 49 -2.31 -6.25 9.21
C VAL A 49 -3.20 -5.97 10.42
N ALA A 50 -3.09 -4.79 11.02
CA ALA A 50 -3.96 -4.37 12.13
C ALA A 50 -5.44 -4.36 11.70
N GLN A 51 -5.74 -3.94 10.47
CA GLN A 51 -7.08 -3.97 9.93
C GLN A 51 -7.61 -5.39 9.77
N ILE A 52 -6.78 -6.37 9.35
CA ILE A 52 -7.20 -7.78 9.33
C ILE A 52 -7.64 -8.23 10.72
N TYR A 53 -6.91 -7.86 11.77
CA TYR A 53 -7.28 -8.22 13.14
C TYR A 53 -8.59 -7.57 13.57
N HIS A 54 -8.74 -6.27 13.32
CA HIS A 54 -9.95 -5.54 13.68
C HIS A 54 -11.20 -6.12 13.00
N GLU A 55 -11.15 -6.30 11.67
CA GLU A 55 -12.26 -6.85 10.90
C GLU A 55 -12.46 -8.36 11.18
N GLY A 56 -11.40 -9.05 11.57
CA GLY A 56 -11.43 -10.44 12.00
C GLY A 56 -12.13 -10.62 13.34
N GLU A 57 -11.91 -9.72 14.30
CA GLU A 57 -12.64 -9.67 15.57
C GLU A 57 -14.13 -9.43 15.32
N GLU A 58 -14.48 -8.47 14.46
CA GLU A 58 -15.89 -8.21 14.10
C GLU A 58 -16.55 -9.42 13.42
N TRP A 59 -15.83 -10.10 12.53
CA TRP A 59 -16.28 -11.35 11.91
C TRP A 59 -16.52 -12.45 12.94
N VAL A 60 -15.62 -12.61 13.92
CA VAL A 60 -15.77 -13.61 14.99
C VAL A 60 -17.00 -13.34 15.83
N GLU A 61 -17.27 -12.08 16.15
CA GLU A 61 -18.39 -11.70 17.01
C GLU A 61 -19.76 -11.76 16.31
N SER A 62 -19.80 -11.45 15.01
CA SER A 62 -21.08 -11.18 14.32
C SER A 62 -21.25 -11.85 12.96
N GLU A 63 -20.21 -12.51 12.43
CA GLU A 63 -20.12 -12.96 11.04
C GLU A 63 -20.35 -11.82 10.01
N GLU A 64 -20.11 -10.56 10.43
CA GLU A 64 -20.20 -9.40 9.55
C GLU A 64 -19.05 -9.38 8.54
N ALA A 65 -19.40 -9.16 7.28
CA ALA A 65 -18.44 -9.23 6.20
C ALA A 65 -17.46 -8.04 6.24
N SER A 66 -16.15 -8.33 6.31
CA SER A 66 -15.05 -7.37 6.53
C SER A 66 -14.88 -6.24 5.50
N CYS A 67 -15.59 -6.29 4.38
CA CYS A 67 -15.51 -5.28 3.34
C CYS A 67 -16.90 -4.85 2.89
N SER A 68 -17.14 -3.54 2.85
CA SER A 68 -18.39 -3.00 2.30
C SER A 68 -18.54 -3.28 0.80
N GLU A 69 -19.78 -3.43 0.32
CA GLU A 69 -20.07 -3.66 -1.10
C GLU A 69 -19.47 -2.57 -2.01
N ALA A 70 -19.45 -1.32 -1.56
CA ALA A 70 -18.84 -0.21 -2.29
C ALA A 70 -17.32 -0.36 -2.42
N ALA A 71 -16.65 -0.84 -1.38
CA ALA A 71 -15.21 -1.10 -1.40
C ALA A 71 -14.87 -2.26 -2.33
N ILE A 72 -15.68 -3.32 -2.32
CA ILE A 72 -15.54 -4.48 -3.21
C ILE A 72 -15.75 -4.05 -4.66
N ARG A 73 -16.85 -3.35 -4.95
CA ARG A 73 -17.21 -2.91 -6.31
C ARG A 73 -16.16 -1.97 -6.91
N SER A 74 -15.57 -1.10 -6.10
CA SER A 74 -14.49 -0.21 -6.54
C SER A 74 -13.12 -0.91 -6.58
N GLY A 75 -13.01 -2.13 -6.04
CA GLY A 75 -11.75 -2.84 -5.84
C GLY A 75 -10.82 -2.12 -4.86
N LYS A 76 -11.33 -1.22 -4.02
CA LYS A 76 -10.52 -0.44 -3.06
C LYS A 76 -10.02 -1.31 -1.92
N MET A 77 -10.86 -2.24 -1.46
CA MET A 77 -10.55 -3.17 -0.39
C MET A 77 -11.30 -4.47 -0.63
N LEU A 78 -10.59 -5.58 -0.48
CA LEU A 78 -11.07 -6.92 -0.77
C LEU A 78 -10.52 -7.87 0.30
N ALA A 79 -11.32 -8.85 0.68
CA ALA A 79 -10.94 -9.83 1.70
C ALA A 79 -11.20 -11.26 1.24
N TYR A 80 -10.39 -12.20 1.72
CA TYR A 80 -10.46 -13.61 1.39
C TYR A 80 -10.03 -14.45 2.59
N PHE A 81 -10.95 -15.25 3.12
CA PHE A 81 -10.76 -16.06 4.31
C PHE A 81 -10.69 -17.51 3.90
N VAL A 82 -9.71 -18.22 4.44
CA VAL A 82 -9.61 -19.67 4.36
C VAL A 82 -9.52 -20.26 5.75
N ASP A 83 -9.80 -21.55 5.87
CA ASP A 83 -9.51 -22.32 7.09
C ASP A 83 -8.01 -22.26 7.46
N ALA A 84 -7.69 -22.75 8.65
CA ALA A 84 -6.33 -22.78 9.18
C ALA A 84 -5.34 -23.51 8.26
N GLU A 85 -5.83 -24.51 7.52
CA GLU A 85 -5.06 -25.32 6.59
C GLU A 85 -4.92 -24.67 5.19
N GLY A 86 -5.67 -23.59 4.93
CA GLY A 86 -5.70 -22.91 3.63
C GLY A 86 -6.40 -23.70 2.51
N THR A 87 -7.17 -24.72 2.86
CA THR A 87 -7.82 -25.65 1.92
C THR A 87 -9.24 -25.26 1.58
N ARG A 88 -10.01 -24.72 2.55
CA ARG A 88 -11.41 -24.36 2.37
C ARG A 88 -11.59 -22.86 2.46
N VAL A 89 -12.33 -22.31 1.49
CA VAL A 89 -12.75 -20.89 1.51
C VAL A 89 -13.92 -20.72 2.46
N ILE A 90 -13.80 -19.77 3.38
CA ILE A 90 -14.84 -19.43 4.36
C ILE A 90 -15.60 -18.18 3.92
N LEU A 91 -14.89 -17.15 3.49
CA LEU A 91 -15.45 -15.90 2.98
C LEU A 91 -14.67 -15.47 1.73
N ASN A 92 -15.38 -15.16 0.65
CA ASN A 92 -14.77 -14.66 -0.58
C ASN A 92 -15.36 -13.29 -0.96
N GLN A 93 -14.71 -12.23 -0.49
CA GLN A 93 -15.01 -10.84 -0.85
C GLN A 93 -14.05 -10.28 -1.89
N LEU A 94 -13.30 -11.13 -2.60
CA LEU A 94 -12.64 -10.73 -3.85
C LEU A 94 -13.70 -10.45 -4.92
N GLY A 95 -14.84 -11.14 -4.83
CA GLY A 95 -15.97 -10.98 -5.75
C GLY A 95 -15.66 -11.49 -7.16
N GLN A 96 -16.49 -11.07 -8.12
CA GLN A 96 -16.32 -11.40 -9.53
C GLN A 96 -15.80 -10.22 -10.36
N GLY A 97 -15.47 -9.09 -9.71
CA GLY A 97 -14.90 -7.93 -10.38
C GLY A 97 -13.47 -8.18 -10.84
N GLU A 98 -13.02 -7.37 -11.82
CA GLU A 98 -11.68 -7.45 -12.40
C GLU A 98 -10.59 -7.49 -11.33
N ALA A 99 -10.64 -6.57 -10.34
CA ALA A 99 -9.67 -6.50 -9.25
C ALA A 99 -9.54 -7.83 -8.46
N GLY A 100 -10.66 -8.47 -8.12
CA GLY A 100 -10.65 -9.73 -7.39
C GLY A 100 -10.11 -10.89 -8.21
N GLN A 101 -10.45 -10.94 -9.50
CA GLN A 101 -9.93 -11.95 -10.42
C GLN A 101 -8.41 -11.81 -10.60
N GLU A 102 -7.92 -10.58 -10.77
CA GLU A 102 -6.49 -10.31 -10.88
C GLU A 102 -5.72 -10.69 -9.61
N ILE A 103 -6.25 -10.36 -8.42
CA ILE A 103 -5.67 -10.79 -7.14
C ILE A 103 -5.57 -12.32 -7.08
N MET A 104 -6.60 -13.04 -7.52
CA MET A 104 -6.60 -14.51 -7.55
C MET A 104 -5.59 -15.09 -8.54
N GLN A 105 -5.43 -14.48 -9.72
CA GLN A 105 -4.41 -14.89 -10.69
C GLN A 105 -3.00 -14.76 -10.10
N HIS A 106 -2.79 -13.79 -9.22
CA HIS A 106 -1.54 -13.55 -8.50
C HIS A 106 -1.43 -14.28 -7.15
N LYS A 107 -2.21 -15.34 -6.90
CA LYS A 107 -2.16 -16.10 -5.63
C LYS A 107 -0.78 -16.59 -5.23
N ALA A 108 0.06 -16.95 -6.20
CA ALA A 108 1.44 -17.38 -5.96
C ALA A 108 2.34 -16.28 -5.36
N ASP A 109 1.97 -15.00 -5.58
CA ASP A 109 2.71 -13.82 -5.14
C ASP A 109 2.24 -13.27 -3.80
N TRP A 110 1.13 -13.79 -3.25
CA TRP A 110 0.59 -13.36 -1.96
C TRP A 110 1.63 -13.48 -0.84
N PRO A 111 1.52 -12.66 0.24
CA PRO A 111 2.34 -12.86 1.43
C PRO A 111 2.19 -14.29 1.95
N LYS A 112 3.31 -14.97 2.18
CA LYS A 112 3.34 -16.38 2.64
C LYS A 112 3.56 -16.49 4.14
N GLU A 113 4.21 -15.51 4.72
CA GLU A 113 4.44 -15.42 6.15
C GLU A 113 3.25 -14.71 6.80
N LEU A 114 2.72 -15.31 7.86
CA LEU A 114 1.65 -14.71 8.64
C LEU A 114 2.12 -13.39 9.26
N ASN A 115 1.18 -12.46 9.44
CA ASN A 115 1.43 -11.10 9.95
C ASN A 115 2.37 -10.27 9.08
N THR A 116 2.40 -10.57 7.78
CA THR A 116 3.19 -9.80 6.83
C THR A 116 2.33 -9.25 5.71
N SER A 117 2.85 -8.20 5.08
CA SER A 117 2.23 -7.57 3.93
C SER A 117 3.22 -7.33 2.82
N ARG A 118 2.73 -7.39 1.59
CA ARG A 118 3.50 -7.32 0.36
C ARG A 118 2.76 -6.49 -0.67
N LEU A 119 3.53 -5.67 -1.39
CA LEU A 119 3.02 -4.99 -2.56
C LEU A 119 2.94 -5.97 -3.73
N LEU A 120 1.73 -6.27 -4.17
CA LEU A 120 1.43 -7.00 -5.40
C LEU A 120 1.41 -6.02 -6.57
N ARG A 121 2.19 -6.32 -7.60
CA ARG A 121 2.26 -5.52 -8.83
C ARG A 121 1.54 -6.29 -9.93
N MET A 122 0.41 -5.75 -10.36
CA MET A 122 -0.49 -6.39 -11.31
C MET A 122 -0.54 -5.63 -12.63
N HIS A 123 -0.92 -6.33 -13.69
CA HIS A 123 -1.19 -5.75 -14.99
C HIS A 123 -2.65 -6.05 -15.34
N GLY A 124 -3.46 -5.01 -15.53
CA GLY A 124 -4.83 -5.17 -16.00
C GLY A 124 -4.86 -5.61 -17.47
N ALA A 125 -6.04 -6.04 -17.92
CA ALA A 125 -6.24 -6.57 -19.28
C ALA A 125 -5.83 -5.59 -20.39
N ASN A 126 -5.88 -4.28 -20.12
CA ASN A 126 -5.51 -3.21 -21.06
C ASN A 126 -4.05 -2.73 -20.91
N GLY A 127 -3.20 -3.45 -20.16
CA GLY A 127 -1.81 -3.08 -19.91
C GLY A 127 -1.61 -2.03 -18.82
N GLU A 128 -2.68 -1.65 -18.13
CA GLU A 128 -2.63 -0.75 -16.97
C GLU A 128 -1.90 -1.42 -15.80
N ARG A 129 -1.08 -0.65 -15.09
CA ARG A 129 -0.33 -1.16 -13.94
C ARG A 129 -1.03 -0.77 -12.65
N TYR A 130 -1.45 -1.79 -11.91
CA TYR A 130 -2.08 -1.61 -10.61
C TYR A 130 -1.21 -2.17 -9.49
N ARG A 131 -1.36 -1.58 -8.31
CA ARG A 131 -0.65 -2.01 -7.11
C ARG A 131 -1.67 -2.27 -6.02
N TYR A 132 -1.57 -3.44 -5.42
CA TYR A 132 -2.29 -3.78 -4.22
C TYR A 132 -1.30 -3.98 -3.10
N LEU A 133 -1.56 -3.39 -1.95
CA LEU A 133 -0.96 -3.85 -0.72
C LEU A 133 -1.80 -5.02 -0.23
N ALA A 134 -1.22 -6.22 -0.18
CA ALA A 134 -1.88 -7.40 0.35
C ALA A 134 -1.23 -7.79 1.68
N ALA A 135 -2.03 -8.15 2.67
CA ALA A 135 -1.57 -8.66 3.95
C ALA A 135 -2.19 -10.03 4.21
N VAL A 136 -1.48 -10.86 4.98
CA VAL A 136 -2.00 -12.13 5.49
C VAL A 136 -1.81 -12.16 7.00
N ALA A 137 -2.87 -12.47 7.75
CA ALA A 137 -2.78 -12.69 9.19
C ALA A 137 -3.77 -13.78 9.63
N PRO A 138 -3.46 -14.49 10.74
CA PRO A 138 -4.36 -15.44 11.33
C PRO A 138 -5.41 -14.72 12.19
N VAL A 139 -6.65 -15.16 12.14
CA VAL A 139 -7.72 -14.77 13.07
C VAL A 139 -8.11 -16.02 13.84
N ILE A 140 -8.19 -15.94 15.18
CA ILE A 140 -8.39 -17.10 16.06
C ILE A 140 -9.56 -16.81 16.98
N ASP A 141 -10.50 -17.75 17.05
CA ASP A 141 -11.64 -17.76 17.97
C ASP A 141 -11.73 -19.11 18.65
N ALA A 142 -11.30 -19.18 19.92
CA ALA A 142 -11.29 -20.40 20.73
C ALA A 142 -10.66 -21.61 20.02
N ASP A 143 -11.47 -22.52 19.47
CA ASP A 143 -11.08 -23.73 18.75
C ASP A 143 -11.00 -23.56 17.22
N LYS A 144 -11.44 -22.41 16.70
CA LYS A 144 -11.44 -22.08 15.27
C LYS A 144 -10.32 -21.11 14.94
N SER A 145 -9.77 -21.27 13.75
CA SER A 145 -8.85 -20.28 13.19
C SER A 145 -8.99 -20.19 11.68
N TRP A 146 -8.69 -19.00 11.18
CA TRP A 146 -8.75 -18.63 9.78
C TRP A 146 -7.47 -17.96 9.36
N ILE A 147 -7.09 -18.15 8.11
CA ILE A 147 -6.07 -17.33 7.47
C ILE A 147 -6.81 -16.30 6.61
N VAL A 148 -6.59 -15.04 6.92
CA VAL A 148 -7.25 -13.92 6.24
C VAL A 148 -6.23 -13.22 5.35
N LEU A 149 -6.56 -13.11 4.07
CA LEU A 149 -5.92 -12.19 3.15
C LEU A 149 -6.80 -10.95 3.00
N MET A 150 -6.22 -9.77 3.19
CA MET A 150 -6.84 -8.51 2.82
C MET A 150 -5.96 -7.77 1.82
N ALA A 151 -6.59 -7.21 0.78
CA ALA A 151 -5.92 -6.48 -0.28
C ALA A 151 -6.52 -5.07 -0.43
N LYS A 152 -5.67 -4.05 -0.29
CA LYS A 152 -6.02 -2.64 -0.41
C LYS A 152 -5.36 -2.04 -1.65
N LYS A 153 -6.14 -1.35 -2.48
CA LYS A 153 -5.63 -0.66 -3.67
C LYS A 153 -4.78 0.54 -3.24
N GLY A 154 -3.54 0.61 -3.72
CA GLY A 154 -2.61 1.72 -3.48
C GLY A 154 -2.60 2.78 -4.57
#